data_AF-S4MSM8-F1
#
_entry.id   AF-S4MSM8-F1
#
_cell.length_a   1.000
_cell.length_b   1.000
_cell.length_c   1.000
_cell.angle_alpha   90.00
_cell.angle_beta   90.00
_cell.angle_gamma   90.00
#
_symmetry.space_group_name_H-M   'P 1'
#
loop_
_entity.id
_entity.type
_entity.pdbx_description
1 polymer ?
#
loop_
_entity_poly.entity_id
_entity_poly.type
_entity_poly.pdbx_seq_one_letter_code
_entity_poly.pdbx_strand_id
1 'polypeptide(L)'
;MNAFLWGGGFQGLSDDFGRPSVRQWTGLAYEEGGGAHPRFAVRRRQSVPASGPLAEAVEDAVREARRLAAEDGALLAAAAVDTSRWELVHFSLWEHDTPNADGDVFEVLHLSAPGRDNLPRGRRW
;
A
#
# COMPACT_ATOMS: atom_id res chain seq x y z
N MET A 1 6.15 -12.13 9.25
CA MET A 1 6.07 -11.40 10.54
C MET A 1 4.70 -10.76 10.76
N ASN A 2 3.97 -10.33 9.71
CA ASN A 2 2.72 -9.56 9.88
C ASN A 2 1.43 -10.40 9.88
N ALA A 3 1.51 -11.71 9.67
CA ALA A 3 0.35 -12.59 9.52
C ALA A 3 -0.63 -12.54 10.71
N PHE A 4 -0.15 -12.23 11.92
CA PHE A 4 -1.01 -12.09 13.10
C PHE A 4 -2.01 -10.93 12.96
N LEU A 5 -1.57 -9.76 12.47
CA LEU A 5 -2.42 -8.58 12.32
C LEU A 5 -3.59 -8.83 11.35
N TRP A 6 -3.42 -9.77 10.42
CA TRP A 6 -4.39 -10.08 9.36
C TRP A 6 -5.16 -11.38 9.63
N GLY A 7 -4.92 -12.02 10.76
CA GLY A 7 -5.52 -13.28 11.15
C GLY A 7 -6.69 -13.10 12.13
N GLY A 8 -7.50 -14.15 12.27
CA GLY A 8 -8.69 -14.14 13.13
C GLY A 8 -8.40 -13.85 14.62
N GLY A 9 -7.20 -14.17 15.11
CA GLY A 9 -6.81 -13.89 16.49
C GLY A 9 -6.75 -12.39 16.82
N PHE A 10 -6.22 -11.57 15.90
CA PHE A 10 -6.21 -10.12 16.08
C PHE A 10 -7.57 -9.49 15.78
N GLN A 11 -8.34 -10.08 14.87
CA GLN A 11 -9.71 -9.63 14.58
C GLN A 11 -10.58 -9.72 15.84
N GLY A 12 -10.57 -10.83 16.58
CA GLY A 12 -11.36 -10.96 17.81
C GLY A 12 -11.01 -9.90 18.86
N LEU A 13 -9.72 -9.61 19.06
CA LEU A 13 -9.29 -8.53 19.95
C LEU A 13 -9.76 -7.15 19.47
N SER A 14 -9.75 -6.92 18.15
CA SER A 14 -10.23 -5.68 17.55
C SER A 14 -11.73 -5.51 17.70
N ASP A 15 -12.49 -6.61 17.62
CA ASP A 15 -13.95 -6.59 17.77
C ASP A 15 -14.34 -6.31 19.23
N ASP A 16 -13.61 -6.88 20.20
CA ASP A 16 -13.91 -6.73 21.63
C ASP A 16 -13.43 -5.38 22.21
N PHE A 17 -12.25 -4.90 21.80
CA PHE A 17 -11.57 -3.76 22.43
C PHE A 17 -11.32 -2.58 21.49
N GLY A 18 -11.71 -2.70 20.23
CA GLY A 18 -11.32 -1.76 19.18
C GLY A 18 -9.85 -1.95 18.77
N ARG A 19 -9.44 -1.18 17.77
CA ARG A 19 -8.10 -1.32 17.20
C ARG A 19 -7.06 -0.48 17.94
N PRO A 20 -6.00 -1.08 18.51
CA PRO A 20 -4.98 -0.34 19.23
C PRO A 20 -4.15 0.52 18.28
N SER A 21 -3.77 1.72 18.71
CA SER A 21 -2.78 2.53 18.00
C SER A 21 -1.37 1.97 18.24
N VAL A 22 -0.73 1.46 17.19
CA VAL A 22 0.67 0.98 17.24
C VAL A 22 1.52 1.80 16.28
N ARG A 23 2.62 2.41 16.77
CA ARG A 23 3.52 3.25 15.95
C ARG A 23 4.40 2.41 15.04
N GLN A 24 3.78 1.77 14.05
CA GLN A 24 4.46 0.96 13.05
C GLN A 24 3.81 1.14 11.68
N TRP A 25 4.65 1.03 10.66
CA TRP A 25 4.23 0.86 9.27
C TRP A 25 4.40 -0.60 8.89
N THR A 26 3.36 -1.17 8.27
CA THR A 26 3.41 -2.53 7.78
C THR A 26 3.23 -2.53 6.26
N GLY A 27 4.29 -2.89 5.54
CA GLY A 27 4.22 -3.10 4.10
C GLY A 27 3.34 -4.31 3.78
N LEU A 28 2.36 -4.11 2.90
CA LEU A 28 1.38 -5.11 2.53
C LEU A 28 1.73 -5.77 1.19
N ALA A 29 2.02 -4.96 0.17
CA ALA A 29 2.44 -5.42 -1.13
C ALA A 29 3.42 -4.45 -1.77
N TYR A 30 4.27 -4.99 -2.63
CA TYR A 30 5.12 -4.25 -3.54
C TYR A 30 5.03 -4.91 -4.91
N GLU A 31 4.74 -4.13 -5.94
CA GLU A 31 4.61 -4.61 -7.30
C GLU A 31 5.38 -3.67 -8.23
N GLU A 32 6.07 -4.25 -9.20
CA GLU A 32 6.81 -3.53 -10.24
C GLU A 32 5.94 -3.43 -11.48
N GLY A 33 5.94 -2.26 -12.10
CA GLY A 33 5.27 -2.02 -13.38
C GLY A 33 6.23 -2.01 -14.56
N GLY A 34 5.71 -1.64 -15.73
CA GLY A 34 6.46 -1.60 -17.00
C GLY A 34 7.06 -0.25 -17.35
N GLY A 35 6.70 0.82 -16.64
CA GLY A 35 7.24 2.16 -16.85
C GLY A 35 8.75 2.22 -16.55
N ALA A 36 9.43 3.22 -17.10
CA ALA A 36 10.86 3.43 -16.93
C ALA A 36 11.19 4.71 -16.13
N HIS A 37 10.36 5.75 -16.22
CA HIS A 37 10.67 7.07 -15.67
C HIS A 37 9.72 7.50 -14.53
N PRO A 38 10.18 7.56 -13.27
CA PRO A 38 9.36 8.03 -12.16
C PRO A 38 9.24 9.55 -12.19
N ARG A 39 8.30 10.08 -12.97
CA ARG A 39 8.06 11.53 -13.08
C ARG A 39 6.99 12.03 -12.12
N PHE A 40 6.04 11.16 -11.77
CA PHE A 40 4.95 11.50 -10.87
C PHE A 40 4.80 10.43 -9.79
N ALA A 41 4.37 10.85 -8.61
CA ALA A 41 4.00 9.96 -7.52
C ALA A 41 2.55 10.20 -7.15
N VAL A 42 1.77 9.14 -6.98
CA VAL A 42 0.43 9.21 -6.41
C VAL A 42 0.43 8.58 -5.03
N ARG A 43 -0.12 9.30 -4.07
CA ARG A 43 -0.34 8.81 -2.71
C ARG A 43 -1.81 8.91 -2.36
N ARG A 44 -2.42 7.75 -2.13
CA ARG A 44 -3.76 7.64 -1.58
C ARG A 44 -3.68 7.25 -0.11
N ARG A 45 -4.45 7.91 0.74
CA ARG A 45 -4.70 7.46 2.11
C ARG A 45 -6.18 7.19 2.31
N GLN A 46 -6.50 6.10 2.98
CA GLN A 46 -7.87 5.72 3.30
C GLN A 46 -7.91 5.19 4.72
N SER A 47 -8.86 5.65 5.52
CA SER A 47 -9.10 5.07 6.85
C SER A 47 -9.52 3.62 6.69
N VAL A 48 -8.93 2.74 7.50
CA VAL A 48 -9.40 1.36 7.63
C VAL A 48 -10.75 1.40 8.37
N PRO A 49 -11.83 0.86 7.80
CA PRO A 49 -13.16 0.88 8.42
C PRO A 49 -13.10 0.36 9.86
N ALA A 50 -13.67 1.07 10.83
CA ALA A 50 -13.54 0.72 12.26
C ALA A 50 -14.11 -0.67 12.60
N SER A 51 -15.08 -1.14 11.82
CA SER A 51 -15.69 -2.47 11.91
C SER A 51 -15.51 -3.25 10.60
N GLY A 52 -15.66 -4.56 10.70
CA GLY A 52 -15.54 -5.49 9.57
C GLY A 52 -14.16 -6.15 9.45
N PRO A 53 -14.03 -7.11 8.52
CA PRO A 53 -12.86 -7.98 8.46
C PRO A 53 -11.62 -7.21 7.99
N LEU A 54 -10.62 -7.08 8.87
CA LEU A 54 -9.36 -6.42 8.56
C LEU A 54 -8.59 -7.15 7.45
N ALA A 55 -8.71 -8.47 7.41
CA ALA A 55 -8.13 -9.30 6.35
C ALA A 55 -8.64 -8.90 4.96
N GLU A 56 -9.94 -8.64 4.80
CA GLU A 56 -10.52 -8.22 3.53
C GLU A 56 -9.99 -6.85 3.10
N ALA A 57 -10.00 -5.86 3.99
CA ALA A 57 -9.45 -4.53 3.69
C ALA A 57 -7.98 -4.58 3.24
N VAL A 58 -7.20 -5.48 3.82
CA VAL A 58 -5.80 -5.71 3.48
C VAL A 58 -5.64 -6.43 2.14
N GLU A 59 -6.45 -7.45 1.88
CA GLU A 59 -6.47 -8.15 0.59
C GLU A 59 -6.86 -7.22 -0.57
N ASP A 60 -7.83 -6.35 -0.32
CA ASP A 60 -8.26 -5.31 -1.26
C ASP A 60 -7.11 -4.35 -1.56
N ALA A 61 -6.37 -3.93 -0.52
CA ALA A 61 -5.22 -3.08 -0.69
C ALA A 61 -4.11 -3.76 -1.53
N VAL A 62 -3.87 -5.06 -1.34
CA VAL A 62 -2.93 -5.85 -2.16
C VAL A 62 -3.40 -5.94 -3.61
N ARG A 63 -4.69 -6.23 -3.85
CA ARG A 63 -5.26 -6.28 -5.20
C ARG A 63 -5.15 -4.94 -5.91
N GLU A 64 -5.38 -3.85 -5.20
CA GLU A 64 -5.27 -2.51 -5.78
C GLU A 64 -3.82 -2.16 -6.12
N ALA A 65 -2.83 -2.51 -5.29
CA ALA A 65 -1.41 -2.34 -5.67
C ALA A 65 -1.05 -3.10 -6.95
N ARG A 66 -1.56 -4.33 -7.11
CA ARG A 66 -1.37 -5.12 -8.34
C ARG A 66 -2.03 -4.48 -9.55
N ARG A 67 -3.26 -4.00 -9.41
CA ARG A 67 -3.97 -3.30 -10.48
C ARG A 67 -3.18 -2.07 -10.92
N LEU A 68 -2.78 -1.22 -9.97
CA LEU A 68 -2.03 0.01 -10.24
C LEU A 68 -0.71 -0.27 -10.95
N ALA A 69 0.06 -1.28 -10.52
CA ALA A 69 1.33 -1.63 -11.17
C ALA A 69 1.15 -2.20 -12.59
N ALA A 70 -0.04 -2.72 -12.92
CA ALA A 70 -0.36 -3.25 -14.24
C ALA A 70 -0.87 -2.18 -15.22
N GLU A 71 -1.14 -0.96 -14.75
CA GLU A 71 -1.55 0.15 -15.61
C GLU A 71 -0.37 0.63 -16.48
N ASP A 72 -0.70 1.15 -17.66
CA ASP A 72 0.30 1.73 -18.56
C ASP A 72 0.99 2.93 -17.88
N GLY A 73 2.29 3.08 -18.13
CA GLY A 73 3.10 4.13 -17.51
C GLY A 73 3.35 3.98 -15.99
N ALA A 74 2.81 2.96 -15.32
CA ALA A 74 3.14 2.68 -13.93
C ALA A 74 4.55 2.06 -13.82
N LEU A 75 5.41 2.66 -13.00
CA LEU A 75 6.74 2.13 -12.70
C LEU A 75 6.69 1.14 -11.53
N LEU A 76 5.94 1.46 -10.48
CA LEU A 76 5.73 0.59 -9.33
C LEU A 76 4.47 1.01 -8.57
N ALA A 77 3.95 0.09 -7.77
CA ALA A 77 2.94 0.38 -6.77
C ALA A 77 3.22 -0.40 -5.48
N ALA A 78 2.91 0.21 -4.35
CA ALA A 78 3.04 -0.37 -3.03
C ALA A 78 1.80 -0.08 -2.20
N ALA A 79 1.44 -1.04 -1.36
CA ALA A 79 0.44 -0.88 -0.32
C ALA A 79 1.10 -1.03 1.05
N ALA A 80 0.70 -0.20 2.00
CA ALA A 80 1.10 -0.30 3.39
C ALA A 80 -0.08 0.09 4.30
N VAL A 81 0.05 -0.23 5.58
CA VAL A 81 -0.86 0.29 6.62
C VAL A 81 -0.06 1.03 7.70
N ASP A 82 -0.55 2.21 8.08
CA ASP A 82 -0.14 2.92 9.29
C ASP A 82 -1.08 2.50 10.42
N THR A 83 -0.65 1.57 11.27
CA THR A 83 -1.48 1.11 12.41
C THR A 83 -1.52 2.11 13.57
N SER A 84 -0.82 3.25 13.48
CA SER A 84 -0.96 4.32 14.46
C SER A 84 -2.20 5.17 14.21
N ARG A 85 -2.58 5.29 12.93
CA ARG A 85 -3.78 6.00 12.48
C ARG A 85 -4.86 5.09 11.92
N TRP A 86 -4.56 3.81 11.75
CA TRP A 86 -5.37 2.86 11.00
C TRP A 86 -5.71 3.39 9.61
N GLU A 87 -4.67 3.70 8.85
CA GLU A 87 -4.78 4.16 7.46
C GLU A 87 -4.11 3.18 6.51
N LEU A 88 -4.83 2.77 5.47
CA LEU A 88 -4.24 2.17 4.27
C LEU A 88 -3.61 3.27 3.43
N VAL A 89 -2.42 2.96 2.92
CA VAL A 89 -1.68 3.84 2.02
C VAL A 89 -1.34 3.07 0.76
N HIS A 90 -1.80 3.58 -0.37
CA HIS A 90 -1.31 3.20 -1.69
C HIS A 90 -0.35 4.26 -2.18
N PHE A 91 0.82 3.83 -2.63
CA PHE A 91 1.84 4.69 -3.21
C PHE A 91 2.25 4.13 -4.56
N SER A 92 2.28 4.95 -5.60
CA SER A 92 2.64 4.53 -6.95
C SER A 92 3.47 5.58 -7.67
N LEU A 93 4.33 5.14 -8.58
CA LEU A 93 5.17 6.01 -9.42
C LEU A 93 4.81 5.85 -10.88
N TRP A 94 4.80 6.96 -11.63
CA TRP A 94 4.26 7.04 -12.99
C TRP A 94 5.11 7.89 -13.93
N GLU A 95 5.01 7.61 -15.24
CA GLU A 95 5.69 8.37 -16.29
C GLU A 95 4.95 9.64 -16.74
N HIS A 96 3.63 9.65 -16.60
CA HIS A 96 2.75 10.72 -17.08
C HIS A 96 1.91 11.35 -15.95
N ASP A 97 1.49 12.59 -16.17
CA ASP A 97 0.72 13.44 -15.24
C ASP A 97 -0.78 13.09 -15.20
N THR A 98 -1.21 12.10 -15.97
CA THR A 98 -2.56 11.54 -15.95
C THR A 98 -2.58 10.10 -15.41
N PRO A 99 -2.11 9.84 -14.18
CA PRO A 99 -2.10 8.49 -13.62
C PRO A 99 -3.52 7.97 -13.44
N ASN A 100 -3.76 6.68 -13.73
CA ASN A 100 -5.05 6.02 -13.49
C ASN A 100 -5.18 5.58 -12.02
N ALA A 101 -4.98 6.53 -11.11
CA ALA A 101 -4.91 6.33 -9.67
C ALA A 101 -5.54 7.50 -8.92
N ASP A 102 -6.36 7.19 -7.92
CA ASP A 102 -6.90 8.19 -7.00
C ASP A 102 -5.84 8.64 -5.99
N GLY A 103 -5.79 9.93 -5.68
CA GLY A 103 -5.01 10.45 -4.54
C GLY A 103 -4.31 11.77 -4.81
N ASP A 104 -3.41 12.12 -3.91
CA ASP A 104 -2.54 13.28 -4.05
C ASP A 104 -1.48 12.99 -5.12
N VAL A 105 -1.34 13.85 -6.12
CA VAL A 105 -0.31 13.76 -7.17
C VAL A 105 0.85 14.69 -6.85
N PHE A 106 2.07 14.17 -6.97
CA PHE A 106 3.33 14.90 -6.74
C PHE A 106 4.23 14.76 -7.95
N GLU A 107 4.96 15.82 -8.28
CA GLU A 107 6.08 15.75 -9.23
C GLU A 107 7.30 15.14 -8.54
N VAL A 108 7.93 14.17 -9.21
CA VAL A 108 9.15 13.52 -8.74
C VAL A 108 10.34 14.19 -9.42
N LEU A 109 11.04 15.02 -8.66
CA LEU A 109 12.26 15.68 -9.12
C LEU A 109 13.49 14.77 -9.03
N HIS A 110 13.50 13.84 -8.07
CA HIS A 110 14.58 12.88 -7.87
C HIS A 110 14.07 11.62 -7.17
N LEU A 111 14.42 10.44 -7.71
CA LEU A 111 14.22 9.15 -7.05
C LEU A 111 15.58 8.56 -6.64
N SER A 112 15.81 8.48 -5.33
CA SER A 112 16.86 7.62 -4.79
C SER A 112 16.32 6.19 -4.71
N ALA A 113 16.95 5.25 -5.42
CA ALA A 113 16.51 3.86 -5.50
C ALA A 113 17.54 2.82 -4.94
N PRO A 114 18.13 3.03 -3.76
CA PRO A 114 19.06 2.05 -3.19
C PRO A 114 18.32 0.74 -2.88
N GLY A 115 18.85 -0.38 -3.37
CA GLY A 115 18.32 -1.71 -3.06
C GLY A 115 16.90 -1.99 -3.55
N ARG A 116 16.35 -1.18 -4.46
CA ARG A 116 15.02 -1.40 -5.05
C ARG A 116 14.89 -2.79 -5.67
N ASP A 117 15.90 -3.21 -6.40
CA ASP A 117 15.92 -4.52 -7.08
C ASP A 117 15.91 -5.70 -6.09
N ASN A 118 16.18 -5.45 -4.80
CA ASN A 118 16.13 -6.44 -3.74
C ASN A 118 14.77 -6.46 -3.01
N LEU A 119 13.83 -5.58 -3.36
CA LEU A 119 12.50 -5.56 -2.75
C LEU A 119 11.69 -6.77 -3.24
N PRO A 120 11.21 -7.62 -2.33
CA PRO A 120 10.47 -8.80 -2.76
C PRO A 120 9.07 -8.40 -3.22
N ARG A 121 8.73 -8.82 -4.43
CA ARG A 121 7.43 -8.56 -5.06
C ARG A 121 6.32 -9.36 -4.39
N GLY A 122 5.09 -8.87 -4.54
CA GLY A 122 3.89 -9.53 -4.05
C GLY A 122 3.57 -9.25 -2.60
N ARG A 123 2.70 -10.11 -2.07
CA ARG A 123 2.20 -10.06 -0.69
C ARG A 123 3.34 -10.32 0.30
N ARG A 124 3.34 -9.60 1.42
CA ARG A 124 4.45 -9.58 2.41
C ARG A 124 4.22 -10.42 3.66
N TRP A 125 3.24 -11.32 3.68
CA TRP A 125 2.96 -12.24 4.78
C TRP A 125 2.37 -13.57 4.30
#